data_AF-A0A1I8NJX9-F1
#
_entry.id   AF-A0A1I8NJX9-F1
#
_cell.length_a   1.000
_cell.length_b   1.000
_cell.length_c   1.000
_cell.angle_alpha   90.00
_cell.angle_beta   90.00
_cell.angle_gamma   90.00
#
_symmetry.space_group_name_H-M   'P 1'
#
loop_
_entity.id
_entity.type
_entity.pdbx_description
1 polymer ?
#
loop_
_entity_poly.entity_id
_entity_poly.type
_entity_poly.pdbx_seq_one_letter_code
_entity_poly.pdbx_strand_id
1 'polypeptide(L)'
;MFKIIITICLFSLVFAERPDWYPENPQEIEAECMKKYNVDAETIAKIRAFQLEDTPTVRSVLFCSAVGKNVYRPESGFDPERFAVGLKYGLNVDCNVDFIRNCANKYNNIESQEGKYFHFFKCVFDDIKGNCKKIE
;
A
#
# COMPACT_ATOMS: atom_id res chain seq x y z
N MET A 1 -52.17 -10.69 -22.59
CA MET A 1 -51.71 -11.05 -21.22
C MET A 1 -50.23 -10.71 -21.13
N PHE A 2 -49.89 -9.55 -20.57
CA PHE A 2 -48.51 -9.05 -20.52
C PHE A 2 -47.87 -9.51 -19.19
N LYS A 3 -46.88 -10.41 -19.25
CA LYS A 3 -46.09 -10.81 -18.08
C LYS A 3 -44.98 -9.78 -17.88
N ILE A 4 -45.15 -8.89 -16.91
CA ILE A 4 -44.11 -7.95 -16.49
C ILE A 4 -43.12 -8.72 -15.61
N ILE A 5 -41.93 -9.00 -16.14
CA ILE A 5 -40.80 -9.52 -15.36
C ILE A 5 -40.15 -8.31 -14.70
N ILE A 6 -40.44 -8.10 -13.41
CA ILE A 6 -39.77 -7.10 -12.58
C ILE A 6 -38.48 -7.74 -12.06
N THR A 7 -37.40 -7.61 -12.81
CA THR A 7 -36.04 -7.91 -12.32
C THR A 7 -35.55 -6.72 -11.52
N ILE A 8 -35.71 -6.78 -10.20
CA ILE A 8 -35.07 -5.85 -9.27
C ILE A 8 -33.59 -6.22 -9.21
N CYS A 9 -32.75 -5.53 -9.99
CA CYS A 9 -31.33 -5.43 -9.72
C CYS A 9 -31.16 -4.56 -8.46
N LEU A 10 -31.08 -5.21 -7.29
CA LEU A 10 -30.52 -4.62 -6.09
C LEU A 10 -29.05 -4.30 -6.37
N PHE A 11 -28.79 -3.12 -6.93
CA PHE A 11 -27.49 -2.49 -6.79
C PHE A 11 -27.37 -2.11 -5.32
N SER A 12 -26.79 -3.00 -4.52
CA SER A 12 -26.23 -2.60 -3.24
C SER A 12 -25.22 -1.51 -3.55
N LEU A 13 -25.53 -0.29 -3.11
CA LEU A 13 -24.55 0.77 -2.94
C LEU A 13 -23.55 0.24 -1.92
N VAL A 14 -22.52 -0.45 -2.40
CA VAL A 14 -21.34 -0.76 -1.60
C VAL A 14 -20.65 0.58 -1.40
N PHE A 15 -21.06 1.30 -0.35
CA PHE A 15 -20.15 2.22 0.31
C PHE A 15 -18.94 1.35 0.67
N ALA A 16 -17.81 1.60 0.01
CA ALA A 16 -16.59 0.85 0.26
C ALA A 16 -16.06 1.25 1.64
N GLU A 17 -16.66 0.66 2.67
CA GLU A 17 -16.21 0.76 4.05
C GLU A 17 -14.75 0.31 4.12
N ARG A 18 -13.98 0.96 5.00
CA ARG A 18 -12.61 0.56 5.31
C ARG A 18 -12.63 -0.94 5.66
N PRO A 19 -11.83 -1.79 4.98
CA PRO A 19 -11.80 -3.20 5.33
C PRO A 19 -11.37 -3.41 6.79
N ASP A 20 -12.00 -4.37 7.48
CA ASP A 20 -11.74 -4.66 8.90
C ASP A 20 -10.27 -4.86 9.24
N TRP A 21 -9.48 -5.39 8.30
CA TRP A 21 -8.06 -5.67 8.47
C TRP A 21 -7.15 -4.43 8.39
N TYR A 22 -7.60 -3.35 7.72
CA TYR A 22 -6.79 -2.14 7.53
C TYR A 22 -6.87 -1.31 8.81
N PRO A 23 -5.77 -0.81 9.40
CA PRO A 23 -5.83 -0.15 10.69
C PRO A 23 -6.67 1.14 10.66
N GLU A 24 -7.24 1.50 11.81
CA GLU A 24 -7.93 2.79 12.01
C GLU A 24 -6.97 3.97 12.10
N ASN A 25 -5.73 3.71 12.54
CA ASN A 25 -4.70 4.71 12.80
C ASN A 25 -3.42 4.50 11.94
N PRO A 26 -3.52 4.43 10.60
CA PRO A 26 -2.37 4.15 9.73
C PRO A 26 -1.27 5.21 9.82
N GLN A 27 -1.60 6.47 10.12
CA GLN A 27 -0.62 7.55 10.30
C GLN A 27 0.13 7.44 11.63
N GLU A 28 -0.52 6.98 12.69
CA GLU A 28 0.13 6.74 13.99
C GLU A 28 1.14 5.61 13.87
N ILE A 29 0.79 4.53 13.17
CA ILE A 29 1.69 3.42 12.86
C ILE A 29 2.95 3.90 12.14
N GLU A 30 2.81 4.76 11.12
CA GLU A 30 3.97 5.34 10.42
C GLU A 30 4.84 6.18 11.36
N ALA A 31 4.22 7.02 12.19
CA ALA A 31 4.93 7.84 13.15
C ALA A 31 5.68 7.00 14.19
N GLU A 32 5.08 5.91 14.67
CA GLU A 32 5.71 4.94 15.57
C GLU A 32 6.89 4.24 14.90
N CYS A 33 6.78 3.84 13.64
CA CYS A 33 7.89 3.26 12.89
C CYS A 33 9.05 4.26 12.71
N MET A 34 8.75 5.52 12.37
CA MET A 34 9.78 6.57 12.28
C MET A 34 10.46 6.82 13.62
N LYS A 35 9.70 6.84 14.72
CA LYS A 35 10.24 6.97 16.08
C LYS A 35 11.09 5.77 16.47
N LYS A 36 10.63 4.55 16.19
CA LYS A 36 11.32 3.28 16.51
C LYS A 36 12.73 3.21 15.91
N TYR A 37 12.90 3.74 14.69
CA TYR A 37 14.19 3.72 13.99
C TYR A 37 14.94 5.05 14.05
N ASN A 38 14.54 5.97 14.94
CA ASN A 38 15.18 7.27 15.16
C ASN A 38 15.44 8.04 13.85
N VAL A 39 14.44 8.09 12.97
CA VAL A 39 14.55 8.79 11.68
C VAL A 39 14.63 10.29 11.93
N ASP A 40 15.64 10.94 11.36
CA ASP A 40 15.80 12.40 11.46
C ASP A 40 14.75 13.14 10.58
N ALA A 41 14.58 14.44 10.85
CA ALA A 41 13.57 15.26 10.17
C ALA A 41 13.79 15.40 8.66
N GLU A 42 15.04 15.39 8.18
CA GLU A 42 15.37 15.48 6.76
C GLU A 42 14.95 14.19 6.05
N THR A 43 15.30 13.04 6.62
CA THR A 43 14.91 11.73 6.11
C THR A 43 13.38 11.55 6.13
N ILE A 44 12.69 12.02 7.18
CA ILE A 44 11.21 12.04 7.21
C ILE A 44 10.64 12.85 6.05
N ALA A 45 11.19 14.05 5.80
CA ALA A 45 10.73 14.89 4.69
C ALA A 45 10.94 14.22 3.33
N LYS A 46 12.10 13.57 3.13
CA LYS A 46 12.40 12.78 1.92
C LYS A 46 11.44 11.60 1.74
N ILE A 47 11.15 10.84 2.81
CA ILE A 47 10.17 9.74 2.77
C ILE A 47 8.79 10.25 2.37
N ARG A 48 8.32 11.35 2.98
CA ARG A 48 7.01 11.95 2.65
C ARG A 48 6.93 12.50 1.22
N ALA A 49 8.06 12.92 0.66
CA ALA A 49 8.18 13.35 -0.73
C ALA A 49 8.40 12.18 -1.71
N PHE A 50 8.41 10.93 -1.23
CA PHE A 50 8.77 9.73 -1.99
C PHE A 50 10.16 9.80 -2.65
N GLN A 51 11.06 10.62 -2.10
CA GLN A 51 12.47 10.72 -2.48
C GLN A 51 13.29 9.74 -1.66
N LEU A 52 13.13 8.45 -1.97
CA LEU A 52 13.68 7.37 -1.15
C LEU A 52 15.15 7.08 -1.46
N GLU A 53 16.01 7.27 -0.48
CA GLU A 53 17.38 6.76 -0.48
C GLU A 53 17.41 5.32 0.07
N ASP A 54 18.19 4.46 -0.58
CA ASP A 54 18.28 3.05 -0.22
C ASP A 54 19.22 2.84 0.98
N THR A 55 18.70 3.10 2.18
CA THR A 55 19.43 2.95 3.44
C THR A 55 18.76 1.91 4.34
N PRO A 56 19.51 1.25 5.26
CA PRO A 56 18.92 0.32 6.23
C PRO A 56 17.75 0.95 7.00
N THR A 57 17.90 2.19 7.48
CA THR A 57 16.84 2.91 8.20
C THR A 57 15.57 3.09 7.37
N VAL A 58 15.70 3.52 6.12
CA VAL A 58 14.53 3.71 5.23
C VAL A 58 13.85 2.37 4.94
N ARG A 59 14.63 1.32 4.65
CA ARG A 59 14.11 -0.05 4.45
C ARG A 59 13.31 -0.51 5.67
N SER A 60 13.87 -0.39 6.88
CA SER A 60 13.24 -0.85 8.11
C SER A 60 11.97 -0.06 8.46
N VAL A 61 11.94 1.26 8.21
CA VAL A 61 10.75 2.11 8.45
C VAL A 61 9.61 1.76 7.52
N LEU A 62 9.91 1.61 6.21
CA LEU A 62 8.91 1.22 5.21
C LEU A 62 8.37 -0.17 5.49
N PHE A 63 9.25 -1.13 5.83
CA PHE A 63 8.83 -2.49 6.16
C PHE A 63 8.02 -2.55 7.46
N CYS A 64 8.43 -1.82 8.51
CA CYS A 64 7.65 -1.69 9.74
C CYS A 64 6.24 -1.16 9.48
N SER A 65 6.13 -0.15 8.62
CA SER A 65 4.83 0.42 8.24
C SER A 65 3.99 -0.60 7.46
N ALA A 66 4.61 -1.40 6.59
CA ALA A 66 3.94 -2.48 5.87
C ALA A 66 3.35 -3.55 6.79
N VAL A 67 4.11 -3.93 7.82
CA VAL A 67 3.68 -4.91 8.83
C VAL A 67 2.57 -4.33 9.69
N GLY A 68 2.75 -3.12 10.24
CA GLY A 68 1.75 -2.48 11.11
C GLY A 68 0.42 -2.23 10.39
N LYS A 69 0.45 -1.98 9.08
CA LYS A 69 -0.75 -1.81 8.26
C LYS A 69 -1.32 -3.11 7.69
N ASN A 70 -0.79 -4.26 8.08
CA ASN A 70 -1.20 -5.59 7.62
C ASN A 70 -1.10 -5.78 6.08
N VAL A 71 -0.27 -4.99 5.41
CA VAL A 71 0.08 -5.12 3.97
C VAL A 71 1.10 -6.24 3.79
N TYR A 72 2.05 -6.34 4.72
CA TYR A 72 2.94 -7.47 4.84
C TYR A 72 2.57 -8.26 6.09
N ARG A 73 2.37 -9.57 5.94
CA ARG A 73 2.06 -10.47 7.05
C ARG A 73 3.18 -11.50 7.20
N PRO A 74 3.78 -11.71 8.38
CA PRO A 74 4.89 -12.65 8.55
C PRO A 74 4.61 -14.07 8.02
N GLU A 75 3.36 -14.54 8.16
CA GLU A 75 2.91 -15.87 7.77
C GLU A 75 2.61 -16.04 6.28
N SER A 76 2.31 -14.96 5.56
CA SER A 76 1.84 -15.02 4.16
C SER A 76 2.56 -14.05 3.21
N GLY A 77 3.49 -13.25 3.71
CA GLY A 77 4.28 -12.30 2.95
C GLY A 77 3.51 -11.04 2.55
N PHE A 78 3.97 -10.44 1.45
CA PHE A 78 3.39 -9.24 0.86
C PHE A 78 2.07 -9.54 0.13
N ASP A 79 1.06 -8.70 0.35
CA ASP A 79 -0.27 -8.80 -0.23
C ASP A 79 -0.55 -7.59 -1.16
N PRO A 80 -0.54 -7.77 -2.49
CA PRO A 80 -0.67 -6.66 -3.44
C PRO A 80 -2.05 -6.01 -3.41
N GLU A 81 -3.11 -6.77 -3.13
CA GLU A 81 -4.46 -6.25 -2.98
C GLU A 81 -4.57 -5.34 -1.75
N ARG A 82 -3.98 -5.74 -0.62
CA ARG A 82 -3.92 -4.90 0.57
C ARG A 82 -3.06 -3.66 0.38
N PHE A 83 -1.97 -3.76 -0.37
CA PHE A 83 -1.18 -2.59 -0.73
C PHE A 83 -2.00 -1.59 -1.56
N ALA A 84 -2.75 -2.06 -2.56
CA ALA A 84 -3.63 -1.22 -3.36
C ALA A 84 -4.68 -0.49 -2.49
N VAL A 85 -5.26 -1.20 -1.52
CA VAL A 85 -6.16 -0.59 -0.52
C VAL A 85 -5.43 0.47 0.32
N GLY A 86 -4.20 0.19 0.75
CA GLY A 86 -3.38 1.16 1.47
C GLY A 86 -3.11 2.45 0.67
N LEU A 87 -2.87 2.33 -0.63
CA LEU A 87 -2.72 3.48 -1.53
C LEU A 87 -4.04 4.26 -1.69
N LYS A 88 -5.16 3.54 -1.77
CA LYS A 88 -6.50 4.14 -1.84
C LYS A 88 -6.80 5.01 -0.61
N TYR A 89 -6.64 4.47 0.59
CA TYR A 89 -6.93 5.21 1.82
C TYR A 89 -5.82 6.20 2.23
N GLY A 90 -4.56 5.92 1.88
CA GLY A 90 -3.42 6.74 2.26
C GLY A 90 -3.16 7.92 1.32
N LEU A 91 -3.39 7.74 0.02
CA LEU A 91 -3.03 8.71 -1.03
C LEU A 91 -4.18 9.08 -1.97
N ASN A 92 -5.38 8.55 -1.76
CA ASN A 92 -6.54 8.75 -2.64
C ASN A 92 -6.21 8.39 -4.10
N VAL A 93 -5.54 7.26 -4.32
CA VAL A 93 -5.26 6.72 -5.65
C VAL A 93 -5.73 5.29 -5.79
N ASP A 94 -6.29 4.96 -6.94
CA ASP A 94 -6.65 3.60 -7.34
C ASP A 94 -5.60 3.06 -8.32
N CYS A 95 -4.93 1.98 -7.94
CA CYS A 95 -3.82 1.42 -8.68
C CYS A 95 -4.15 0.05 -9.25
N ASN A 96 -3.66 -0.23 -10.46
CA ASN A 96 -3.78 -1.57 -11.03
C ASN A 96 -3.00 -2.59 -10.18
N VAL A 97 -3.70 -3.59 -9.63
CA VAL A 97 -3.11 -4.65 -8.80
C VAL A 97 -2.08 -5.49 -9.57
N ASP A 98 -2.28 -5.71 -10.87
CA ASP A 98 -1.31 -6.44 -11.70
C ASP A 98 0.01 -5.67 -11.83
N PHE A 99 -0.05 -4.34 -11.91
CA PHE A 99 1.15 -3.50 -11.86
C PHE A 99 1.89 -3.65 -10.52
N ILE A 100 1.16 -3.59 -9.39
CA ILE A 100 1.72 -3.79 -8.05
C ILE A 100 2.37 -5.18 -7.95
N ARG A 101 1.69 -6.21 -8.43
CA ARG A 101 2.20 -7.60 -8.43
C ARG A 101 3.44 -7.76 -9.30
N ASN A 102 3.49 -7.11 -10.45
CA ASN A 102 4.65 -7.12 -11.33
C ASN A 102 5.87 -6.45 -10.67
N CYS A 103 5.67 -5.32 -9.98
CA CYS A 103 6.73 -4.69 -9.18
C CYS A 103 7.22 -5.62 -8.07
N ALA A 104 6.32 -6.31 -7.36
CA ALA A 104 6.72 -7.25 -6.30
C ALA A 104 7.52 -8.44 -6.84
N ASN A 105 7.10 -8.99 -7.99
CA ASN A 105 7.75 -10.14 -8.61
C ASN A 105 9.17 -9.85 -9.12
N LYS A 106 9.43 -8.62 -9.57
CA LYS A 106 10.73 -8.17 -10.07
C LYS A 106 11.87 -8.33 -9.07
N TYR A 107 11.56 -8.31 -7.77
CA TYR A 107 12.55 -8.32 -6.69
C TYR A 107 12.48 -9.58 -5.81
N ASN A 108 11.87 -10.67 -6.32
CA ASN A 108 11.77 -11.94 -5.58
C ASN A 108 13.13 -12.60 -5.28
N ASN A 109 14.20 -12.23 -5.98
CA ASN A 109 15.55 -12.74 -5.79
C ASN A 109 16.35 -12.02 -4.68
N ILE A 110 15.80 -10.97 -4.07
CA ILE A 110 16.44 -10.27 -2.96
C ILE A 110 16.19 -11.04 -1.66
N GLU A 111 17.28 -11.42 -0.96
CA GLU A 111 17.20 -12.25 0.24
C GLU A 111 16.51 -11.54 1.42
N SER A 112 16.82 -10.25 1.64
CA SER A 112 16.24 -9.50 2.76
C SER A 112 14.79 -9.08 2.46
N GLN A 113 13.86 -9.36 3.38
CA GLN A 113 12.46 -8.93 3.23
C GLN A 113 12.33 -7.40 3.19
N GLU A 114 13.11 -6.69 3.99
CA GLU A 114 13.09 -5.22 4.00
C GLU A 114 13.61 -4.63 2.69
N GLY A 115 14.71 -5.18 2.14
CA GLY A 115 15.23 -4.77 0.83
C GLY A 115 14.26 -5.09 -0.30
N LYS A 116 13.67 -6.29 -0.29
CA LYS A 116 12.63 -6.68 -1.26
C LYS A 116 11.46 -5.70 -1.23
N TYR A 117 10.95 -5.39 -0.03
CA TYR A 117 9.85 -4.45 0.14
C TYR A 117 10.22 -3.03 -0.30
N PHE A 118 11.42 -2.55 0.02
CA PHE A 118 11.91 -1.24 -0.42
C PHE A 118 11.92 -1.12 -1.95
N HIS A 119 12.50 -2.09 -2.66
CA HIS A 119 12.58 -2.03 -4.12
C HIS A 119 11.22 -2.18 -4.79
N PHE A 120 10.35 -3.04 -4.24
CA PHE A 120 8.95 -3.13 -4.63
C PHE A 120 8.25 -1.76 -4.47
N PHE A 121 8.34 -1.15 -3.29
CA PHE A 121 7.68 0.12 -2.97
C PHE A 121 8.18 1.20 -3.94
N LYS A 122 9.50 1.31 -4.11
CA LYS A 122 10.11 2.25 -5.03
C LYS A 122 9.62 2.05 -6.47
N CYS A 123 9.52 0.81 -6.95
CA CYS A 123 8.99 0.50 -8.28
C CYS A 123 7.55 1.01 -8.47
N VAL A 124 6.68 0.84 -7.46
CA VAL A 124 5.30 1.36 -7.55
C VAL A 124 5.30 2.88 -7.63
N PHE A 125 6.08 3.56 -6.80
CA PHE A 125 6.09 5.02 -6.72
C PHE A 125 6.79 5.71 -7.90
N ASP A 126 7.82 5.09 -8.47
CA ASP A 126 8.50 5.60 -9.67
C ASP A 126 7.53 5.65 -10.87
N ASP A 127 6.59 4.70 -10.97
CA ASP A 127 5.62 4.58 -12.10
C ASP A 127 4.15 4.84 -11.71
N ILE A 128 3.91 5.50 -10.56
CA ILE A 128 2.55 5.69 -10.00
C ILE A 128 1.63 6.48 -10.94
N LYS A 129 2.18 7.48 -11.65
CA LYS A 129 1.40 8.35 -12.56
C LYS A 129 0.86 7.61 -13.78
N GLY A 130 1.51 6.53 -14.21
CA GLY A 130 1.10 5.72 -15.36
C GLY A 130 0.16 4.58 -15.00
N ASN A 131 0.17 4.14 -13.74
CA ASN A 131 -0.50 2.91 -13.31
C ASN A 131 -1.57 3.12 -12.23
N CYS A 132 -1.74 4.35 -11.76
CA CYS A 132 -2.74 4.72 -10.77
C CYS A 132 -3.54 5.94 -11.20
N LYS A 133 -4.80 5.99 -10.77
CA LYS A 133 -5.72 7.11 -11.01
C LYS A 133 -6.02 7.78 -9.70
N LYS A 134 -6.01 9.12 -9.66
CA LYS A 134 -6.49 9.86 -8.50
C LYS A 134 -8.00 9.62 -8.33
N ILE A 135 -8.42 9.40 -7.09
CA ILE A 135 -9.81 9.28 -6.69
C ILE A 135 -10.20 10.63 -6.08
N GLU A 136 -11.32 11.18 -6.55
CA GLU A 136 -11.90 12.43 -6.06
C GLU A 136 -12.76 12.21 -4.82
#